data_AF-A0A7X7K636-F1
#
_entry.id   AF-A0A7X7K636-F1
#
_cell.length_a   1.000
_cell.length_b   1.000
_cell.length_c   1.000
_cell.angle_alpha   90.00
_cell.angle_beta   90.00
_cell.angle_gamma   90.00
#
_symmetry.space_group_name_H-M   'P 1'
#
loop_
_entity.id
_entity.type
_entity.pdbx_description
1 polymer ?
#
loop_
_entity_poly.entity_id
_entity_poly.type
_entity_poly.pdbx_seq_one_letter_code
_entity_poly.pdbx_strand_id
1 'polypeptide(L)' 'MSTETWPSEWLRGVLELCVLRLCADGPTYGYAIATRLAEAGLGEVKGGTLYPLLSRLEAAGLVETRWQPGEQ' A
#
# COMPACT_ATOMS: atom_id res chain seq x y z
N MET A 1 -9.74 -12.23 -21.06
CA MET A 1 -8.77 -12.46 -19.98
C MET A 1 -9.59 -12.58 -18.71
N SER A 2 -9.60 -13.75 -18.08
CA SER A 2 -10.34 -13.96 -16.83
C SER A 2 -9.74 -13.05 -15.76
N THR A 3 -10.55 -12.14 -15.22
CA THR A 3 -10.18 -11.33 -14.06
C THR A 3 -10.26 -12.24 -12.84
N GLU A 4 -9.18 -12.96 -12.58
CA GLU A 4 -9.06 -13.80 -11.40
C GLU A 4 -8.84 -12.89 -10.19
N THR A 5 -9.94 -12.54 -9.54
CA THR A 5 -9.92 -11.71 -8.34
C THR A 5 -9.33 -12.54 -7.21
N TRP A 6 -8.20 -12.09 -6.66
CA TRP A 6 -7.55 -12.74 -5.53
C TRP A 6 -8.53 -12.94 -4.37
N PRO A 7 -8.51 -14.09 -3.68
CA PRO A 7 -9.26 -14.25 -2.44
C PRO A 7 -8.87 -13.12 -1.47
N SER A 8 -9.87 -12.49 -0.86
CA SER A 8 -9.67 -11.32 0.00
C SER A 8 -8.71 -11.55 1.16
N GLU A 9 -8.64 -12.76 1.70
CA GLU A 9 -7.67 -13.15 2.74
C GLU A 9 -6.23 -13.23 2.21
N TRP A 10 -6.04 -13.72 0.99
CA TRP A 10 -4.73 -13.75 0.36
C TRP A 10 -4.23 -12.34 0.10
N LEU A 11 -5.11 -11.48 -0.43
CA LEU A 11 -4.80 -10.06 -0.65
C LEU A 11 -4.39 -9.40 0.66
N ARG A 12 -5.10 -9.67 1.77
CA ARG A 12 -4.75 -9.15 3.10
C ARG A 12 -3.35 -9.54 3.55
N GLY A 13 -2.98 -10.82 3.34
CA GLY A 13 -1.68 -11.35 3.74
C GLY A 13 -0.51 -10.80 2.92
N VAL A 14 -0.69 -10.65 1.60
CA VAL A 14 0.40 -10.17 0.72
C VAL A 14 0.49 -8.65 0.67
N LEU A 15 -0.62 -7.93 0.87
CA LEU A 15 -0.67 -6.47 0.75
C LEU A 15 0.33 -5.79 1.69
N GLU A 16 0.49 -6.29 2.91
CA GLU A 16 1.48 -5.78 3.87
C GLU A 16 2.91 -5.85 3.30
N LEU A 17 3.30 -7.01 2.78
CA LEU A 17 4.63 -7.22 2.18
C LEU A 17 4.83 -6.38 0.92
N CYS A 18 3.80 -6.26 0.08
CA CYS A 18 3.85 -5.42 -1.11
C CYS A 18 4.04 -3.94 -0.75
N VAL A 19 3.32 -3.44 0.26
CA VAL A 19 3.49 -2.05 0.73
C VAL A 19 4.89 -1.84 1.29
N LEU A 20 5.39 -2.73 2.14
CA LEU A 20 6.76 -2.63 2.68
C LEU A 20 7.82 -2.66 1.57
N ARG A 21 7.64 -3.52 0.56
CA ARG A 21 8.54 -3.57 -0.60
C ARG A 21 8.56 -2.26 -1.37
N LEU A 22 7.41 -1.60 -1.53
CA LEU A 22 7.33 -0.30 -2.20
C LEU A 22 7.97 0.81 -1.37
N CYS A 23 7.80 0.81 -0.05
CA CYS A 23 8.47 1.75 0.84
C CYS A 23 10.00 1.56 0.88
N ALA A 24 10.48 0.34 0.62
CA ALA A 24 11.92 0.06 0.55
C ALA A 24 12.62 0.73 -0.64
N ASP A 25 11.87 1.18 -1.67
CA ASP A 25 12.44 1.96 -2.79
C ASP A 25 12.71 3.43 -2.42
N GLY A 26 12.22 3.90 -1.26
CA GLY A 26 12.37 5.26 -0.78
C GLY A 26 11.05 5.92 -0.35
N PRO A 27 11.09 7.22 0.01
CA PRO A 27 9.89 7.97 0.40
C PRO A 27 8.81 7.94 -0.69
N THR A 28 7.56 7.72 -0.28
CA THR A 28 6.42 7.62 -1.19
C THR A 28 5.14 8.11 -0.52
N TYR A 29 4.08 8.30 -1.29
CA TYR A 29 2.78 8.79 -0.81
C TYR A 29 1.72 7.71 -0.98
N GLY A 30 0.68 7.72 -0.12
CA GLY A 30 -0.38 6.71 -0.14
C GLY A 30 -1.02 6.51 -1.52
N TYR A 31 -1.24 7.60 -2.27
CA TYR A 31 -1.74 7.50 -3.65
C TYR A 31 -0.77 6.74 -4.58
N ALA A 32 0.52 7.04 -4.54
CA ALA A 32 1.52 6.36 -5.37
C ALA A 32 1.65 4.87 -5.02
N ILE A 33 1.54 4.52 -3.73
CA ILE A 33 1.48 3.13 -3.28
C ILE A 33 0.26 2.43 -3.90
N ALA A 34 -0.95 3.01 -3.79
CA ALA A 34 -2.18 2.43 -4.32
C ALA A 34 -2.09 2.21 -5.84
N THR A 35 -1.57 3.19 -6.58
CA THR A 35 -1.38 3.11 -8.03
C THR A 35 -0.43 1.97 -8.40
N ARG A 36 0.74 1.88 -7.76
CA ARG A 36 1.72 0.81 -8.04
C ARG A 36 1.18 -0.59 -7.71
N LEU A 37 0.36 -0.73 -6.68
CA LEU A 37 -0.28 -2.01 -6.34
C LEU A 37 -1.30 -2.43 -7.41
N ALA A 38 -2.08 -1.47 -7.93
CA ALA A 38 -3.01 -1.72 -9.01
C ALA A 38 -2.28 -2.10 -10.32
N GLU A 39 -1.20 -1.39 -10.66
CA GLU A 39 -0.33 -1.69 -11.80
C GLU A 39 0.33 -3.09 -11.68
N ALA A 40 0.63 -3.53 -10.46
CA ALA A 40 1.15 -4.86 -10.18
C ALA A 40 0.09 -5.98 -10.23
N GLY A 41 -1.18 -5.66 -10.52
CA GLY A 41 -2.25 -6.65 -10.67
C GLY A 41 -2.93 -7.06 -9.36
N LEU A 42 -2.69 -6.36 -8.25
CA LEU A 42 -3.40 -6.59 -6.98
C LEU A 42 -4.81 -5.96 -6.94
N GLY A 43 -5.18 -5.25 -8.00
CA GLY A 43 -6.45 -4.54 -8.10
C GLY A 43 -6.45 -3.19 -7.38
N GLU A 44 -7.60 -2.53 -7.39
CA GLU A 44 -7.75 -1.20 -6.79
C GLU A 44 -7.74 -1.28 -5.26
N VAL A 45 -6.65 -0.81 -4.65
CA VAL A 45 -6.52 -0.72 -3.19
C VAL A 45 -7.10 0.62 -2.72
N LYS A 46 -8.25 0.56 -2.07
CA LYS A 46 -8.94 1.75 -1.55
C LYS A 46 -8.19 2.35 -0.36
N GLY A 47 -8.31 3.67 -0.19
CA GLY A 47 -7.75 4.38 0.96
C GLY A 47 -8.20 3.83 2.31
N GLY A 48 -9.46 3.38 2.44
CA GLY A 48 -9.98 2.73 3.65
C GLY A 48 -9.30 1.39 3.99
N THR A 49 -8.54 0.80 3.08
CA THR A 49 -7.72 -0.39 3.31
C THR A 49 -6.25 0.01 3.50
N LEU A 50 -5.74 0.92 2.67
CA LEU A 50 -4.34 1.32 2.67
C LEU A 50 -3.95 2.11 3.92
N TYR A 51 -4.72 3.13 4.30
CA TYR A 51 -4.32 4.00 5.42
C TYR A 51 -4.31 3.28 6.77
N PRO A 52 -5.30 2.45 7.13
CA PRO A 52 -5.21 1.64 8.35
C PRO A 52 -4.02 0.66 8.34
N LEU A 53 -3.66 0.12 7.18
CA LEU A 53 -2.47 -0.71 7.04
C LEU A 53 -1.19 0.09 7.31
N LEU A 54 -1.05 1.28 6.70
CA LEU A 54 0.09 2.16 6.94
C LEU A 54 0.21 2.55 8.41
N SER A 55 -0.91 2.90 9.07
CA SER A 55 -0.92 3.20 10.52
C SER A 55 -0.46 2.00 11.37
N ARG A 56 -0.82 0.77 10.98
CA ARG A 56 -0.35 -0.44 11.68
C ARG A 56 1.13 -0.68 11.47
N LEU A 57 1.63 -0.49 10.25
CA LEU A 57 3.05 -0.61 9.92
C LEU A 57 3.90 0.43 10.69
N GLU A 58 3.39 1.65 10.82
CA GLU A 58 4.02 2.71 11.61
C GLU A 58 4.03 2.37 13.10
N ALA A 59 2.90 1.89 13.65
CA ALA A 59 2.83 1.44 15.03
C ALA A 59 3.77 0.24 15.33
N ALA A 60 4.08 -0.56 14.31
CA ALA A 60 5.06 -1.65 14.37
C ALA A 60 6.52 -1.19 14.17
N GLY A 61 6.76 0.09 13.88
CA GLY A 61 8.10 0.64 13.63
C GLY A 61 8.71 0.22 12.28
N LEU A 62 7.90 -0.27 11.34
CA LEU A 62 8.37 -0.76 10.04
C LEU A 62 8.40 0.34 8.97
N VAL A 63 7.66 1.43 9.17
CA VAL A 63 7.66 2.62 8.32
C VAL A 63 7.59 3.86 9.21
N GLU A 64 8.03 5.00 8.67
CA GLU A 64 7.83 6.32 9.28
C GLU A 64 6.87 7.13 8.40
N THR A 65 5.86 7.73 9.01
CA THR A 65 5.01 8.70 8.31
C THR A 65 5.52 10.11 8.59
N ARG A 66 5.70 10.91 7.53
CA ARG A 66 6.01 12.33 7.66
C ARG A 66 4.96 13.13 6.90
N TRP A 67 4.33 14.08 7.56
CA TRP A 67 3.53 15.08 6.88
C TRP A 67 4.49 16.04 6.16
N GLN A 68 4.33 16.15 4.84
CA GLN A 68 4.98 17.20 4.07
C GLN A 68 3.92 18.15 3.53
N PRO A 69 4.11 19.47 3.65
CA PRO A 69 3.29 20.42 2.91
C PRO A 69 3.47 20.13 1.41
N GLY A 70 2.37 20.08 0.66
CA GLY A 70 2.46 19.90 -0.79
C GLY A 70 3.26 21.04 -1.40
N GLU A 71 4.40 20.72 -2.03
CA GLU A 71 5.06 21.65 -2.94
C GLU A 71 4.11 21.87 -4.11
N GLN A 72 3.65 23.11 -4.26
CA GLN A 72 2.74 23.55 -5.31
C GLN A 72 3.44 23.59 -6.67
#